data_AF-A0A318QIG3-F1
#
_entry.id   AF-A0A318QIG3-F1
#
_cell.length_a   1.000
_cell.length_b   1.000
_cell.length_c   1.000
_cell.angle_alpha   90.00
_cell.angle_beta   90.00
_cell.angle_gamma   90.00
#
_symmetry.space_group_name_H-M   'P 1'
#
loop_
_entity.id
_entity.type
_entity.pdbx_description
1 polymer ?
#
loop_
_entity_poly.entity_id
_entity_poly.type
_entity_poly.pdbx_seq_one_letter_code
_entity_poly.pdbx_strand_id
1 'polypeptide(L)'
;GRGLKYSSDPKLVIKAGQADPAGAEGDGGTTGGSASALILPMDGDAKMLEINGDASGAMLAQYKELRAIVMEQIHGNRASADKISAAQSGRAMEMMCQSLVWLADRLRLSYGEYGLLALYRMICRFSSVVAGGLNIGGQDYTNLSDAGLALQWPPYFPSTDPELLQLAQGLATAVASGFMSNETACSIYAAKVGTASPQEEWNRVLDELSDPVLIAKRQAAADAAKADRKAGGAGRTETRQVTA
;
A
#
# COMPACT_ATOMS: atom_id res chain seq x y z
N GLY A 1 32.13 9.40 1.73
CA GLY A 1 33.28 8.64 2.25
C GLY A 1 34.38 9.56 2.79
N ARG A 2 35.09 10.29 1.92
CA ARG A 2 36.22 11.14 2.32
C ARG A 2 35.79 12.44 3.03
N GLY A 3 34.76 13.12 2.52
CA GLY A 3 34.20 14.34 3.13
C GLY A 3 33.76 14.17 4.58
N LEU A 4 33.02 13.11 4.92
CA LEU A 4 32.67 12.83 6.32
C LEU A 4 33.93 12.65 7.18
N LYS A 5 34.88 11.81 6.77
CA LYS A 5 36.11 11.61 7.56
C LYS A 5 36.82 12.93 7.84
N TYR A 6 36.82 13.87 6.91
CA TYR A 6 37.41 15.20 7.10
C TYR A 6 36.56 16.15 7.95
N SER A 7 35.23 15.99 7.96
CA SER A 7 34.31 16.82 8.73
C SER A 7 33.97 16.24 10.12
N SER A 8 34.25 14.96 10.35
CA SER A 8 34.02 14.26 11.62
C SER A 8 35.27 14.10 12.46
N ASP A 9 36.45 14.31 11.88
CA ASP A 9 37.73 14.24 12.57
C ASP A 9 38.13 15.66 13.02
N PRO A 10 38.00 16.00 14.32
CA PRO A 10 38.38 17.31 14.80
C PRO A 10 39.89 17.50 14.60
N LYS A 11 40.31 18.45 13.75
CA LYS A 11 41.73 18.78 13.68
C LYS A 11 42.15 19.48 14.95
N LEU A 12 43.17 18.94 15.61
CA LEU A 12 43.85 19.62 16.70
C LEU A 12 44.50 20.90 16.16
N VAL A 13 44.07 22.05 16.69
CA VAL A 13 44.66 23.36 16.39
C VAL A 13 45.56 23.76 17.55
N ILE A 14 46.83 24.02 17.25
CA ILE A 14 47.82 24.46 18.23
C ILE A 14 48.18 25.90 17.89
N LYS A 15 47.96 26.82 18.84
CA LYS A 15 48.46 28.19 18.74
C LYS A 15 49.86 28.24 19.33
N ALA A 16 50.86 28.46 18.48
CA ALA A 16 52.27 28.46 18.87
C ALA A 16 52.90 29.82 18.55
N GLY A 17 53.68 30.35 19.50
CA GLY A 17 54.49 31.56 19.30
C GLY A 17 55.92 31.23 18.86
N GLN A 18 56.69 32.25 18.51
CA GLN A 18 58.11 32.15 18.10
C GLN A 18 59.03 31.47 19.14
N ALA A 19 58.59 31.38 20.41
CA ALA A 19 59.31 30.72 21.50
C ALA A 19 58.97 29.23 21.64
N ASP A 20 57.96 28.73 20.93
CA ASP A 20 57.56 27.33 20.93
C ASP A 20 58.31 26.59 19.81
N PRO A 21 58.92 25.41 20.05
CA PRO A 21 59.56 24.62 18.99
C PRO A 21 58.65 24.34 17.78
N ALA A 22 57.33 24.34 17.97
CA ALA A 22 56.35 24.21 16.89
C ALA A 22 56.14 25.51 16.07
N GLY A 23 56.63 26.66 16.52
CA GLY A 23 56.47 27.98 15.89
C GLY A 23 57.78 28.69 15.52
N ALA A 24 58.91 27.98 15.58
CA ALA A 24 60.24 28.53 15.32
C ALA A 24 60.52 28.73 13.81
N GLU A 25 61.27 29.78 13.47
CA GLU A 25 61.66 30.09 12.08
C GLU A 25 62.48 28.94 11.45
N GLY A 26 61.86 28.21 10.53
CA GLY A 26 62.47 27.11 9.79
C GLY A 26 61.55 25.92 9.56
N ASP A 27 60.51 25.75 10.38
CA ASP A 27 59.42 24.82 10.11
C ASP A 27 58.39 25.55 9.26
N GLY A 28 58.39 25.31 7.95
CA GLY A 28 57.55 26.01 6.97
C GLY A 28 56.10 26.09 7.46
N GLY A 29 55.70 27.29 7.90
CA GLY A 29 54.42 27.53 8.54
C GLY A 29 53.28 26.85 7.79
N THR A 30 52.44 26.17 8.57
CA THR A 30 51.34 25.27 8.16
C THR A 30 51.75 23.88 7.66
N THR A 31 52.23 23.03 8.57
CA THR A 31 52.24 21.57 8.41
C THR A 31 50.81 21.01 8.51
N GLY A 32 49.99 21.28 7.49
CA GLY A 32 48.59 20.88 7.40
C GLY A 32 48.37 19.61 6.60
N GLY A 33 48.28 18.46 7.26
CA GLY A 33 47.86 17.18 6.70
C GLY A 33 46.53 16.71 7.28
N SER A 34 45.97 15.61 6.74
CA SER A 34 44.82 14.94 7.37
C SER A 34 45.20 14.17 8.65
N ALA A 35 46.50 14.07 8.97
CA ALA A 35 47.04 13.32 10.10
C ALA A 35 47.98 14.16 10.98
N SER A 36 48.08 15.48 10.75
CA SER A 36 48.93 16.39 11.52
C SER A 36 48.12 17.55 12.08
N ALA A 37 48.54 18.04 13.26
CA ALA A 37 47.94 19.20 13.91
C ALA A 37 48.16 20.47 13.07
N LEU A 38 47.16 21.35 13.03
CA LEU A 38 47.30 22.65 12.36
C LEU A 38 47.94 23.64 13.35
N ILE A 39 49.14 24.10 13.03
CA ILE A 39 49.82 25.11 13.82
C ILE A 39 49.47 26.49 13.27
N LEU A 40 48.92 27.34 14.13
CA LEU A 40 48.56 28.71 13.81
C LEU A 40 49.37 29.70 14.66
N PRO A 41 49.69 30.88 14.13
CA PRO A 41 50.23 31.97 14.94
C PRO A 41 49.21 32.40 16.01
N MET A 42 49.67 33.03 17.08
CA MET A 42 48.81 33.43 18.22
C MET A 42 47.59 34.26 17.82
N ASP A 43 47.77 35.15 16.84
CA ASP A 43 46.72 36.03 16.28
C ASP A 43 45.87 35.35 15.18
N GLY A 44 46.18 34.11 14.82
CA GLY A 44 45.45 33.34 13.82
C GLY A 44 44.11 32.81 14.32
N ASP A 45 43.12 32.79 13.43
CA ASP A 45 41.78 32.25 13.68
C ASP A 45 41.50 31.01 12.80
N ALA A 46 40.81 30.02 13.35
CA ALA A 46 40.56 28.72 12.73
C ALA A 46 39.07 28.53 12.37
N LYS A 47 38.46 29.57 11.79
CA LYS A 47 37.01 29.64 11.55
C LYS A 47 36.43 28.57 10.60
N MET A 48 37.25 28.00 9.71
CA MET A 48 36.84 26.94 8.76
C MET A 48 36.91 25.52 9.35
N LEU A 49 37.21 25.39 10.64
CA LEU A 49 37.33 24.12 11.37
C LEU A 49 36.19 23.85 12.37
N GLU A 50 35.21 24.75 12.46
CA GLU A 50 34.00 24.49 13.23
C GLU A 50 33.23 23.31 12.59
N ILE A 51 33.07 22.23 13.35
CA ILE A 51 32.23 21.09 12.96
C ILE A 51 30.78 21.57 12.97
N ASN A 52 30.33 22.13 11.85
CA ASN A 52 28.92 22.29 11.59
C ASN A 52 28.40 20.88 11.27
N GLY A 53 27.53 20.33 12.12
CA GLY A 53 26.99 18.96 12.05
C GLY A 53 26.29 18.57 10.74
N ASP A 54 26.31 19.46 9.74
CA ASP A 54 25.86 19.29 8.36
C ASP A 54 26.42 18.04 7.70
N ALA A 55 27.69 17.67 7.96
CA ALA A 55 28.28 16.46 7.40
C ALA A 55 27.63 15.18 7.93
N SER A 56 27.30 15.15 9.22
CA SER A 56 26.55 14.05 9.84
C SER A 56 25.10 14.01 9.33
N GLY A 57 24.48 15.17 9.12
CA GLY A 57 23.16 15.29 8.49
C GLY A 57 23.13 14.76 7.05
N ALA A 58 24.10 15.16 6.23
CA ALA A 58 24.24 14.68 4.86
C ALA A 58 24.47 13.17 4.78
N MET A 59 25.24 12.60 5.71
CA MET A 59 25.41 11.14 5.78
C MET A 59 24.14 10.42 6.22
N LEU A 60 23.42 10.93 7.21
CA LEU A 60 22.14 10.36 7.61
C LEU A 60 21.16 10.34 6.43
N ALA A 61 21.10 11.42 5.65
CA ALA A 61 20.31 11.50 4.42
C ALA A 61 20.77 10.46 3.39
N GLN A 62 22.08 10.34 3.16
CA GLN A 62 22.65 9.33 2.24
C GLN A 62 22.26 7.90 2.66
N TYR A 63 22.38 7.55 3.94
CA TYR A 63 22.02 6.22 4.43
C TYR A 63 20.52 5.95 4.37
N LYS A 64 19.68 6.97 4.62
CA LYS A 64 18.22 6.86 4.46
C LYS A 64 17.84 6.54 3.00
N GLU A 65 18.46 7.21 2.03
CA GLU A 65 18.22 6.94 0.61
C GLU A 65 18.79 5.58 0.18
N LEU A 66 20.00 5.24 0.61
CA LEU A 66 20.58 3.93 0.31
C LEU A 66 19.72 2.78 0.85
N ARG A 67 19.20 2.93 2.08
CA ARG A 67 18.23 1.97 2.65
C ARG A 67 16.98 1.86 1.77
N ALA A 68 16.44 2.97 1.27
CA ALA A 68 15.25 2.95 0.43
C ALA A 68 15.50 2.22 -0.90
N ILE A 69 16.66 2.42 -1.54
CA ILE A 69 17.05 1.72 -2.78
C ILE A 69 17.24 0.23 -2.53
N VAL A 70 17.97 -0.14 -1.47
CA VAL A 70 18.18 -1.55 -1.14
C VAL A 70 16.86 -2.25 -0.84
N MET A 71 15.98 -1.61 -0.07
CA MET A 71 14.64 -2.14 0.22
C MET A 71 13.83 -2.34 -1.06
N GLU A 72 13.93 -1.45 -2.05
CA GLU A 72 13.27 -1.61 -3.34
C GLU A 72 13.81 -2.82 -4.12
N GLN A 73 15.12 -3.02 -4.15
CA GLN A 73 15.75 -4.15 -4.86
C GLN A 73 15.40 -5.51 -4.23
N ILE A 74 15.37 -5.59 -2.90
CA ILE A 74 15.00 -6.82 -2.19
C ILE A 74 13.49 -7.03 -2.07
N HIS A 75 12.68 -6.16 -2.67
CA HIS A 75 11.22 -6.20 -2.59
C HIS A 75 10.68 -6.09 -1.15
N GLY A 76 11.37 -5.31 -0.32
CA GLY A 76 11.05 -5.06 1.09
C GLY A 76 10.11 -3.87 1.30
N ASN A 77 9.57 -3.76 2.52
CA ASN A 77 8.67 -2.68 2.88
C ASN A 77 9.44 -1.34 3.01
N ARG A 78 9.11 -0.38 2.13
CA ARG A 78 9.67 0.99 2.14
C ARG A 78 8.93 1.93 3.09
N ALA A 79 7.75 1.53 3.57
CA ALA A 79 6.91 2.39 4.38
C ALA A 79 7.61 2.75 5.70
N SER A 80 7.69 4.05 5.97
CA SER A 80 8.18 4.60 7.24
C SER A 80 6.98 4.91 8.10
N ALA A 81 6.92 4.38 9.32
CA ALA A 81 5.80 4.61 10.25
C ALA A 81 5.54 6.11 10.45
N ASP A 82 6.60 6.93 10.53
CA ASP A 82 6.50 8.40 10.66
C ASP A 82 5.78 9.11 9.50
N LYS A 83 5.71 8.49 8.32
CA LYS A 83 5.04 9.06 7.13
C LYS A 83 3.60 8.57 6.96
N ILE A 84 3.15 7.60 7.76
CA ILE A 84 1.79 7.05 7.68
C ILE A 84 1.00 7.63 8.86
N SER A 85 0.52 8.86 8.71
CA SER A 85 -0.24 9.54 9.80
C SER A 85 -1.75 9.30 9.74
N ALA A 86 -2.27 8.62 8.71
CA ALA A 86 -3.71 8.41 8.53
C ALA A 86 -4.02 7.08 7.84
N ALA A 87 -5.22 6.55 8.08
CA ALA A 87 -5.77 5.41 7.37
C ALA A 87 -5.79 5.69 5.85
N GLN A 88 -5.01 4.94 5.09
CA GLN A 88 -4.95 5.03 3.64
C GLN A 88 -5.93 4.04 3.01
N SER A 89 -6.36 4.35 1.79
CA SER A 89 -7.17 3.45 0.97
C SER A 89 -6.42 2.14 0.68
N GLY A 90 -7.12 1.03 0.45
CA GLY A 90 -6.48 -0.26 0.17
C GLY A 90 -5.60 -0.20 -1.08
N ARG A 91 -6.05 0.54 -2.10
CA ARG A 91 -5.27 0.79 -3.32
C ARG A 91 -4.05 1.68 -3.09
N ALA A 92 -4.16 2.68 -2.22
CA ALA A 92 -3.01 3.52 -1.85
C ALA A 92 -1.94 2.70 -1.12
N MET A 93 -2.36 1.81 -0.21
CA MET A 93 -1.45 0.87 0.47
C MET A 93 -0.79 -0.11 -0.50
N GLU A 94 -1.52 -0.59 -1.51
CA GLU A 94 -0.98 -1.44 -2.56
C GLU A 94 0.12 -0.72 -3.36
N MET A 95 -0.12 0.52 -3.77
CA MET A 95 0.88 1.34 -4.47
C MET A 95 2.12 1.62 -3.61
N MET A 96 1.95 1.83 -2.30
CA MET A 96 3.07 2.02 -1.38
C MET A 96 3.90 0.73 -1.20
N CYS A 97 3.25 -0.42 -1.24
CA CYS A 97 3.84 -1.73 -1.05
C CYS A 97 4.11 -2.49 -2.36
N GLN A 98 4.14 -1.79 -3.51
CA GLN A 98 4.19 -2.41 -4.84
C GLN A 98 5.31 -3.43 -5.01
N SER A 99 6.49 -3.14 -4.47
CA SER A 99 7.62 -4.06 -4.54
C SER A 99 7.35 -5.38 -3.80
N LEU A 100 6.70 -5.32 -2.62
CA LEU A 100 6.30 -6.50 -1.86
C LEU A 100 5.19 -7.28 -2.58
N VAL A 101 4.24 -6.57 -3.20
CA VAL A 101 3.17 -7.16 -4.02
C VAL A 101 3.76 -7.96 -5.17
N TRP A 102 4.76 -7.43 -5.88
CA TRP A 102 5.44 -8.16 -6.95
C TRP A 102 6.16 -9.41 -6.46
N LEU A 103 6.78 -9.36 -5.29
CA LEU A 103 7.36 -10.56 -4.69
C LEU A 103 6.27 -11.59 -4.38
N ALA A 104 5.17 -11.15 -3.76
CA ALA A 104 4.06 -12.03 -3.44
C ALA A 104 3.41 -12.65 -4.69
N ASP A 105 3.28 -11.91 -5.80
CA ASP A 105 2.78 -12.45 -7.07
C ASP A 105 3.70 -13.53 -7.64
N ARG A 106 5.03 -13.33 -7.56
CA ARG A 106 6.01 -14.37 -7.96
C ARG A 106 5.89 -15.62 -7.09
N LEU A 107 5.63 -15.46 -5.80
CA LEU A 107 5.39 -16.56 -4.87
C LEU A 107 4.06 -17.27 -5.16
N ARG A 108 2.97 -16.53 -5.44
CA ARG A 108 1.67 -17.09 -5.84
C ARG A 108 1.78 -17.91 -7.12
N LEU A 109 2.57 -17.46 -8.09
CA LEU A 109 2.84 -18.24 -9.29
C LEU A 109 3.64 -19.51 -8.98
N SER A 110 4.77 -19.37 -8.27
CA SER A 110 5.70 -20.48 -8.04
C SER A 110 5.12 -21.55 -7.11
N TYR A 111 4.53 -21.14 -5.99
CA TYR A 111 4.00 -22.04 -4.97
C TYR A 111 2.53 -22.35 -5.17
N GLY A 112 1.75 -21.44 -5.74
CA GLY A 112 0.33 -21.66 -6.03
C GLY A 112 0.15 -22.48 -7.28
N GLU A 113 0.36 -21.87 -8.44
CA GLU A 113 0.05 -22.48 -9.75
C GLU A 113 0.92 -23.71 -10.05
N TYR A 114 2.23 -23.60 -9.86
CA TYR A 114 3.15 -24.71 -10.17
C TYR A 114 3.36 -25.68 -9.00
N GLY A 115 3.01 -25.29 -7.78
CA GLY A 115 3.15 -26.12 -6.59
C GLY A 115 1.83 -26.73 -6.15
N LEU A 116 1.04 -25.95 -5.43
CA LEU A 116 -0.18 -26.39 -4.75
C LEU A 116 -1.25 -26.89 -5.73
N LEU A 117 -1.47 -26.18 -6.84
CA LEU A 117 -2.46 -26.57 -7.83
C LEU A 117 -2.07 -27.89 -8.52
N ALA A 118 -0.78 -28.09 -8.79
CA ALA A 118 -0.26 -29.35 -9.31
C ALA A 118 -0.52 -30.52 -8.33
N LEU A 119 -0.33 -30.29 -7.03
CA LEU A 119 -0.66 -31.28 -5.99
C LEU A 119 -2.16 -31.58 -5.95
N TYR A 120 -3.02 -30.57 -6.00
CA TYR A 120 -4.47 -30.82 -6.02
C TYR A 120 -4.93 -31.61 -7.24
N ARG A 121 -4.40 -31.31 -8.43
CA ARG A 121 -4.70 -32.09 -9.65
C ARG A 121 -4.23 -33.54 -9.51
N MET A 122 -3.11 -33.78 -8.84
CA MET A 122 -2.63 -35.12 -8.53
C MET A 122 -3.59 -35.86 -7.59
N ILE A 123 -4.11 -35.18 -6.56
CA ILE A 123 -5.11 -35.73 -5.63
C ILE A 123 -6.40 -36.08 -6.38
N CYS A 124 -6.89 -35.22 -7.27
CA CYS A 124 -8.06 -35.51 -8.12
C CYS A 124 -7.84 -36.80 -8.95
N ARG A 125 -6.68 -36.94 -9.58
CA ARG A 125 -6.33 -38.16 -10.33
C ARG A 125 -6.18 -39.39 -9.43
N PHE A 126 -5.67 -39.21 -8.22
CA PHE A 126 -5.54 -40.30 -7.26
C PHE A 126 -6.93 -40.79 -6.79
N SER A 127 -7.91 -39.90 -6.69
CA SER A 127 -9.30 -40.24 -6.33
C SER A 127 -10.01 -41.17 -7.32
N SER A 128 -9.54 -41.25 -8.57
CA SER A 128 -10.11 -42.16 -9.57
C SER A 128 -9.44 -43.54 -9.58
N VAL A 129 -8.25 -43.67 -8.99
CA VAL A 129 -7.46 -44.91 -8.96
C VAL A 129 -7.67 -45.69 -7.65
N VAL A 130 -7.91 -45.01 -6.54
CA VAL A 130 -8.10 -45.65 -5.23
C VAL A 130 -9.48 -46.33 -5.13
N ALA A 131 -9.47 -47.61 -4.78
CA ALA A 131 -10.70 -48.35 -4.49
C ALA A 131 -11.38 -47.78 -3.24
N GLY A 132 -12.63 -47.30 -3.40
CA GLY A 132 -13.37 -46.58 -2.35
C GLY A 132 -13.16 -45.06 -2.33
N GLY A 133 -12.29 -44.52 -3.20
CA GLY A 133 -12.06 -43.08 -3.31
C GLY A 133 -11.17 -42.50 -2.22
N LEU A 134 -11.34 -41.20 -1.98
CA LEU A 134 -10.62 -40.42 -0.97
C LEU A 134 -11.56 -40.00 0.16
N ASN A 135 -11.18 -40.29 1.40
CA ASN A 135 -11.88 -39.73 2.55
C ASN A 135 -11.40 -38.29 2.80
N ILE A 136 -12.28 -37.31 2.60
CA ILE A 136 -12.02 -35.89 2.85
C ILE A 136 -13.09 -35.39 3.82
N GLY A 137 -12.67 -34.98 5.02
CA GLY A 137 -13.61 -34.46 6.03
C GLY A 137 -14.67 -35.47 6.48
N GLY A 138 -14.36 -36.78 6.43
CA GLY A 138 -15.29 -37.85 6.82
C GLY A 138 -16.27 -38.29 5.73
N GLN A 139 -16.20 -37.72 4.52
CA GLN A 139 -16.95 -38.18 3.35
C GLN A 139 -16.01 -38.78 2.30
N ASP A 140 -16.46 -39.86 1.66
CA ASP A 140 -15.70 -40.52 0.60
C ASP A 140 -16.05 -39.90 -0.76
N TYR A 141 -15.02 -39.38 -1.44
CA TYR A 141 -15.11 -38.78 -2.75
C TYR A 141 -14.42 -39.67 -3.78
N THR A 142 -15.15 -40.05 -4.82
CA THR A 142 -14.63 -40.82 -5.95
C THR A 142 -14.64 -39.98 -7.22
N ASN A 143 -13.64 -40.17 -8.06
CA ASN A 143 -13.57 -39.57 -9.40
C ASN A 143 -13.74 -38.04 -9.42
N LEU A 144 -13.02 -37.34 -8.54
CA LEU A 144 -12.98 -35.87 -8.53
C LEU A 144 -12.38 -35.35 -9.85
N SER A 145 -13.10 -34.45 -10.50
CA SER A 145 -12.63 -33.77 -11.72
C SER A 145 -11.53 -32.76 -11.38
N ASP A 146 -10.47 -32.71 -12.19
CA ASP A 146 -9.44 -31.67 -12.15
C ASP A 146 -9.76 -30.48 -13.08
N ALA A 147 -10.82 -30.58 -13.89
CA ALA A 147 -11.19 -29.56 -14.86
C ALA A 147 -11.70 -28.28 -14.19
N GLY A 148 -11.13 -27.14 -14.57
CA GLY A 148 -11.53 -25.83 -14.04
C GLY A 148 -10.97 -25.50 -12.65
N LEU A 149 -10.12 -26.35 -12.07
CA LEU A 149 -9.50 -26.05 -10.78
C LEU A 149 -8.51 -24.88 -10.91
N ALA A 150 -8.76 -23.83 -10.12
CA ALA A 150 -7.96 -22.63 -10.04
C ALA A 150 -7.84 -22.15 -8.59
N LEU A 151 -6.72 -21.48 -8.26
CA LEU A 151 -6.54 -20.87 -6.96
C LEU A 151 -7.10 -19.45 -7.00
N GLN A 152 -8.01 -19.14 -6.08
CA GLN A 152 -8.50 -17.78 -5.90
C GLN A 152 -7.77 -17.13 -4.72
N TRP A 153 -7.04 -16.06 -5.00
CA TRP A 153 -6.36 -15.28 -3.98
C TRP A 153 -7.19 -14.05 -3.61
N PRO A 154 -7.35 -13.74 -2.32
CA PRO A 154 -8.00 -12.51 -1.91
C PRO A 154 -7.15 -11.28 -2.28
N PRO A 155 -7.76 -10.08 -2.31
CA PRO A 155 -7.03 -8.83 -2.43
C PRO A 155 -5.91 -8.72 -1.37
N TYR A 156 -4.79 -8.08 -1.73
CA TYR A 156 -3.65 -7.90 -0.81
C TYR A 156 -3.99 -7.04 0.40
N PHE A 157 -4.82 -6.01 0.19
CA PHE A 157 -5.31 -5.12 1.22
C PHE A 157 -6.84 -5.10 1.17
N PRO A 158 -7.52 -5.09 2.33
CA PRO A 158 -8.97 -4.95 2.38
C PRO A 158 -9.38 -3.59 1.81
N SER A 159 -10.52 -3.57 1.13
CA SER A 159 -11.12 -2.31 0.70
C SER A 159 -11.68 -1.58 1.92
N THR A 160 -11.52 -0.27 1.96
CA THR A 160 -12.09 0.57 3.02
C THR A 160 -13.60 0.80 2.78
N ASP A 161 -14.37 1.10 3.83
CA ASP A 161 -15.81 1.37 3.70
C ASP A 161 -16.15 2.45 2.66
N PRO A 162 -15.39 3.58 2.57
CA PRO A 162 -15.63 4.57 1.51
C PRO A 162 -15.42 4.02 0.09
N GLU A 163 -14.43 3.15 -0.11
CA GLU A 163 -14.17 2.51 -1.41
C GLU A 163 -15.31 1.55 -1.79
N LEU A 164 -15.83 0.79 -0.81
CA LEU A 164 -16.97 -0.10 -1.02
C LEU A 164 -18.25 0.69 -1.34
N LEU A 165 -18.48 1.82 -0.67
CA LEU A 165 -19.62 2.69 -0.95
C LEU A 165 -19.54 3.29 -2.36
N GLN A 166 -18.37 3.79 -2.76
CA GLN A 166 -18.16 4.35 -4.08
C GLN A 166 -18.34 3.30 -5.18
N LEU A 167 -17.86 2.07 -4.96
CA LEU A 167 -18.07 0.95 -5.86
C LEU A 167 -19.56 0.62 -6.01
N ALA A 168 -20.30 0.52 -4.91
CA ALA A 168 -21.73 0.23 -4.93
C ALA A 168 -22.53 1.28 -5.71
N GLN A 169 -22.24 2.57 -5.50
CA GLN A 169 -22.87 3.68 -6.22
C GLN A 169 -22.56 3.66 -7.71
N GLY A 170 -21.30 3.36 -8.08
CA GLY A 170 -20.89 3.23 -9.47
C GLY A 170 -21.59 2.07 -10.19
N LEU A 171 -21.66 0.91 -9.54
CA LEU A 171 -22.35 -0.28 -10.08
C LEU A 171 -23.86 -0.03 -10.24
N ALA A 172 -24.51 0.57 -9.24
CA ALA A 172 -25.92 0.93 -9.33
C ALA A 172 -26.22 1.88 -10.51
N THR A 173 -25.32 2.85 -10.76
CA THR A 173 -25.43 3.78 -11.88
C THR A 173 -25.23 3.08 -13.23
N ALA A 174 -24.25 2.17 -13.32
CA ALA A 174 -23.97 1.41 -14.53
C ALA A 174 -25.13 0.49 -14.92
N VAL A 175 -25.75 -0.16 -13.93
CA VAL A 175 -26.97 -0.95 -14.10
C VAL A 175 -28.12 -0.07 -14.55
N ALA A 176 -28.37 1.05 -13.87
CA ALA A 176 -29.47 1.97 -14.21
C ALA A 176 -29.33 2.56 -15.62
N SER A 177 -28.09 2.72 -16.10
CA SER A 177 -27.77 3.21 -17.45
C SER A 177 -27.79 2.12 -18.52
N GLY A 178 -27.95 0.85 -18.15
CA GLY A 178 -28.00 -0.28 -19.07
C GLY A 178 -26.65 -0.78 -19.59
N PHE A 179 -25.52 -0.38 -18.99
CA PHE A 179 -24.19 -0.84 -19.40
C PHE A 179 -23.82 -2.22 -18.83
N MET A 180 -24.52 -2.67 -17.78
CA MET A 180 -24.21 -3.89 -17.05
C MET A 180 -25.48 -4.53 -16.50
N SER A 181 -25.50 -5.86 -16.37
CA SER A 181 -26.59 -6.59 -15.71
C SER A 181 -26.48 -6.51 -14.18
N ASN A 182 -27.60 -6.71 -13.48
CA ASN A 182 -27.63 -6.81 -12.02
C ASN A 182 -26.79 -7.98 -11.49
N GLU A 183 -26.80 -9.11 -12.19
CA GLU A 183 -26.04 -10.30 -11.83
C GLU A 183 -24.54 -10.03 -11.87
N THR A 184 -24.05 -9.39 -12.94
CA THR A 184 -22.64 -9.02 -13.06
C THR A 184 -22.24 -8.00 -12.00
N ALA A 185 -23.11 -7.02 -11.70
CA ALA A 185 -22.86 -6.04 -10.64
C ALA A 185 -22.77 -6.70 -9.25
N CYS A 186 -23.68 -7.62 -8.94
CA CYS A 186 -23.67 -8.42 -7.71
C CYS A 186 -22.37 -9.23 -7.60
N SER A 187 -21.98 -9.90 -8.69
CA SER A 187 -20.74 -10.68 -8.75
C SER A 187 -19.49 -9.85 -8.48
N ILE A 188 -19.37 -8.67 -9.11
CA ILE A 188 -18.25 -7.76 -8.92
C ILE A 188 -18.19 -7.24 -7.48
N TYR A 189 -19.35 -6.89 -6.90
CA TYR A 189 -19.42 -6.39 -5.54
C TYR A 189 -19.05 -7.48 -4.51
N ALA A 190 -19.63 -8.68 -4.65
CA ALA A 190 -19.33 -9.85 -3.84
C ALA A 190 -17.84 -10.20 -3.86
N ALA A 191 -17.24 -10.22 -5.06
CA ALA A 191 -15.80 -10.46 -5.23
C ALA A 191 -14.92 -9.43 -4.52
N LYS A 192 -15.38 -8.17 -4.39
CA LYS A 192 -14.65 -7.10 -3.72
C LYS A 192 -14.82 -7.07 -2.20
N VAL A 193 -16.00 -7.45 -1.71
CA VAL A 193 -16.27 -7.57 -0.26
C VAL A 193 -15.69 -8.86 0.32
N GLY A 194 -15.42 -9.87 -0.52
CA GLY A 194 -14.84 -11.14 -0.11
C GLY A 194 -15.86 -12.16 0.38
N THR A 195 -17.10 -12.10 -0.12
CA THR A 195 -18.09 -13.15 0.14
C THR A 195 -17.73 -14.43 -0.63
N ALA A 196 -17.85 -15.58 0.05
CA ALA A 196 -17.32 -16.87 -0.42
C ALA A 196 -17.99 -17.40 -1.70
N SER A 197 -19.22 -16.98 -2.00
CA SER A 197 -19.95 -17.42 -3.20
C SER A 197 -20.82 -16.29 -3.76
N PRO A 198 -20.37 -15.62 -4.84
CA PRO A 198 -21.17 -14.60 -5.52
C PRO A 198 -22.51 -15.13 -6.05
N GLN A 199 -22.56 -16.42 -6.40
CA GLN A 199 -23.78 -17.05 -6.89
C GLN A 199 -24.84 -17.23 -5.79
N GLU A 200 -24.41 -17.59 -4.58
CA GLU A 200 -25.32 -17.70 -3.43
C GLU A 200 -25.92 -16.33 -3.08
N GLU A 201 -25.11 -15.28 -3.13
CA GLU A 201 -25.60 -13.92 -2.89
C GLU A 201 -26.57 -13.48 -3.99
N TRP A 202 -26.29 -13.79 -5.27
CA TRP A 202 -27.23 -13.51 -6.35
C TRP A 202 -28.54 -14.28 -6.20
N ASN A 203 -28.49 -15.55 -5.83
CA ASN A 203 -29.68 -16.35 -5.56
C ASN A 203 -30.51 -15.75 -4.42
N ARG A 204 -29.87 -15.32 -3.33
CA ARG A 204 -30.55 -14.59 -2.24
C ARG A 204 -31.21 -13.31 -2.73
N VAL A 205 -30.52 -12.52 -3.55
CA VAL A 205 -31.04 -11.28 -4.13
C VAL A 205 -32.23 -11.57 -5.05
N LEU A 206 -32.20 -12.64 -5.83
CA LEU A 206 -33.31 -13.10 -6.66
C LEU A 206 -34.51 -13.51 -5.79
N ASP A 207 -34.28 -14.25 -4.72
CA ASP A 207 -35.33 -14.63 -3.77
C ASP A 207 -35.98 -13.38 -3.16
N GLU A 208 -35.18 -12.40 -2.72
CA GLU A 208 -35.67 -11.11 -2.21
C GLU A 208 -36.40 -10.26 -3.27
N LEU A 209 -35.96 -10.33 -4.54
CA LEU A 209 -36.62 -9.65 -5.66
C LEU A 209 -37.96 -10.30 -6.01
N SER A 210 -38.10 -11.59 -5.76
CA SER A 210 -39.34 -12.35 -5.98
C SER A 210 -40.32 -12.28 -4.80
N ASP A 211 -39.86 -11.88 -3.61
CA ASP A 211 -40.69 -11.74 -2.42
C ASP A 211 -41.71 -10.58 -2.56
N PRO A 212 -43.03 -10.87 -2.59
CA PRO A 212 -44.06 -9.86 -2.77
C PRO A 212 -44.08 -8.79 -1.66
N VAL A 213 -43.62 -9.10 -0.45
CA VAL A 213 -43.57 -8.14 0.68
C VAL A 213 -42.48 -7.10 0.46
N LEU A 214 -41.32 -7.52 -0.03
CA LEU A 214 -40.19 -6.62 -0.32
C LEU A 214 -40.45 -5.77 -1.57
N ILE A 215 -41.12 -6.32 -2.59
CA ILE A 215 -41.58 -5.57 -3.76
C ILE A 215 -42.51 -4.43 -3.31
N ALA A 216 -43.52 -4.72 -2.48
CA ALA A 216 -44.47 -3.72 -1.99
C ALA A 216 -43.78 -2.61 -1.18
N LYS A 217 -42.80 -2.97 -0.32
CA LYS A 217 -42.00 -1.99 0.44
C LYS A 217 -41.16 -1.09 -0.48
N ARG A 218 -40.51 -1.66 -1.50
CA ARG A 218 -39.70 -0.89 -2.47
C ARG A 218 -40.56 0.05 -3.31
N GLN A 219 -41.74 -0.39 -3.74
CA GLN A 219 -42.71 0.45 -4.46
C GLN A 219 -43.21 1.60 -3.59
N ALA A 220 -43.60 1.33 -2.34
CA ALA A 220 -44.03 2.37 -1.40
C ALA A 220 -42.93 3.43 -1.15
N ALA A 221 -41.68 3.00 -0.99
CA ALA A 221 -40.54 3.91 -0.83
C ALA A 221 -40.27 4.73 -2.10
N ALA A 222 -40.39 4.13 -3.28
CA ALA A 222 -40.22 4.82 -4.55
C ALA A 222 -41.32 5.88 -4.77
N ASP A 223 -42.56 5.57 -4.40
CA ASP A 223 -43.68 6.50 -4.52
C ASP A 223 -43.63 7.63 -3.50
N ALA A 224 -43.17 7.36 -2.26
CA ALA A 224 -42.84 8.40 -1.29
C ALA A 224 -41.74 9.35 -1.82
N ALA A 225 -40.65 8.80 -2.37
CA ALA A 225 -39.57 9.62 -2.94
C ALA A 225 -39.98 10.41 -4.20
N LYS A 226 -41.00 9.97 -4.95
CA LYS A 226 -41.60 10.75 -6.04
C LYS A 226 -42.49 11.87 -5.49
N ALA A 227 -43.27 11.59 -4.45
CA ALA A 227 -44.11 12.59 -3.78
C ALA A 227 -43.27 13.72 -3.19
N ASP A 228 -42.15 13.40 -2.52
CA ASP A 228 -41.22 14.39 -1.97
C ASP A 228 -40.58 15.26 -3.06
N ARG A 229 -40.17 14.65 -4.19
CA ARG A 229 -39.64 15.40 -5.35
C ARG A 229 -40.68 16.33 -5.96
N LYS A 230 -41.95 15.90 -6.03
CA LYS A 230 -43.06 16.72 -6.53
C LYS A 230 -43.38 17.87 -5.58
N ALA A 231 -43.29 17.65 -4.26
CA ALA A 231 -43.46 18.68 -3.25
C ALA A 231 -42.31 19.71 -3.28
N GLY A 232 -41.06 19.28 -3.47
CA GLY A 232 -39.90 20.16 -3.62
C GLY A 232 -39.92 21.01 -4.90
N GLY A 233 -40.45 20.48 -6.00
CA GLY A 233 -40.65 21.22 -7.25
C GLY A 233 -41.80 22.24 -7.21
N ALA A 234 -42.78 22.04 -6.34
CA ALA A 234 -43.86 23.00 -6.09
C ALA A 234 -43.43 24.16 -5.16
N GLY A 235 -42.29 24.02 -4.47
CA GLY A 235 -41.80 24.97 -3.48
C GLY A 235 -40.57 25.76 -3.93
N ARG A 236 -40.69 26.66 -4.92
CA ARG A 236 -39.89 27.92 -5.00
C ARG A 236 -40.29 28.79 -6.20
N THR A 237 -40.86 29.96 -5.91
CA THR A 237 -40.28 31.29 -6.23
C THR A 237 -41.13 32.38 -5.57
N GLU A 238 -40.97 32.59 -4.27
CA GLU A 238 -41.21 33.93 -3.70
C GLU A 238 -39.86 34.60 -3.51
N THR A 239 -39.36 35.23 -4.57
CA THR A 239 -38.28 36.21 -4.48
C THR A 239 -38.80 37.44 -3.74
N ARG A 240 -38.58 37.52 -2.43
CA ARG A 240 -38.64 38.81 -1.72
C ARG A 240 -37.45 39.66 -2.20
N GLN A 241 -37.67 40.49 -3.21
CA GLN A 241 -36.82 41.65 -3.45
C GLN A 241 -36.98 42.59 -2.25
N VAL A 242 -35.91 42.75 -1.48
CA VAL A 242 -35.79 43.81 -0.47
C VAL A 242 -35.33 45.05 -1.21
N THR A 243 -36.25 46.00 -1.45
CA THR A 243 -35.88 47.37 -1.86
C THR A 243 -35.21 48.08 -0.69
N ALA A 244 -34.06 48.70 -1.00
CA ALA A 244 -33.28 49.54 -0.11
C ALA A 244 -33.98 50.86 0.24
#